data_AF-A0A924ZZ70-F1
#
_entry.id   AF-A0A924ZZ70-F1
#
_cell.length_a   1.000
_cell.length_b   1.000
_cell.length_c   1.000
_cell.angle_alpha   90.00
_cell.angle_beta   90.00
_cell.angle_gamma   90.00
#
_symmetry.space_group_name_H-M   'P 1'
#
loop_
_entity.id
_entity.type
_entity.pdbx_description
1 polymer ?
#
loop_
_entity_poly.entity_id
_entity_poly.type
_entity_poly.pdbx_seq_one_letter_code
_entity_poly.pdbx_strand_id
1 'polypeptide(L)' 'MLGALGLELGTSEIVMIAFAILPLLVLVPFAIIDSIRSSRLTVVQKIAWIVFIIIAPYLGAIVYLLWGRKQKMV' A
#
# COMPACT_ATOMS: atom_id res chain seq x y z
N MET A 1 -9.42 -6.24 23.25
CA MET A 1 -8.55 -5.31 24.02
C MET A 1 -8.09 -4.13 23.13
N LEU A 2 -9.02 -3.34 22.58
CA LEU A 2 -8.72 -2.08 21.87
C LEU A 2 -9.24 -0.83 22.62
N GLY A 3 -10.11 -1.00 23.63
CA GLY A 3 -10.64 0.10 24.44
C GLY A 3 -9.62 0.80 25.34
N ALA A 4 -8.44 0.22 25.57
CA ALA A 4 -7.38 0.85 26.37
C ALA A 4 -6.74 2.08 25.68
N LEU A 5 -6.99 2.28 24.37
CA LEU A 5 -6.48 3.42 23.59
C LEU A 5 -7.50 4.57 23.44
N GLY A 6 -8.70 4.47 24.03
CA GLY A 6 -9.76 5.48 23.87
C GLY A 6 -10.34 5.60 22.46
N LEU A 7 -10.07 4.61 21.60
CA LEU A 7 -10.51 4.57 20.21
C LEU A 7 -11.91 3.94 20.11
N GLU A 8 -12.95 4.76 20.19
CA GLU A 8 -14.33 4.37 19.83
C GLU A 8 -14.49 4.35 18.30
N LEU A 9 -13.85 3.39 17.65
CA LEU A 9 -13.94 3.27 16.19
C LEU A 9 -15.28 2.63 15.79
N GLY A 10 -16.03 3.34 14.95
CA GLY A 10 -17.20 2.79 14.28
C GLY A 10 -16.82 1.70 13.26
N THR A 11 -17.83 0.95 12.81
CA THR A 11 -17.64 -0.13 11.83
C THR A 11 -17.05 0.40 10.53
N SER A 12 -17.46 1.59 10.09
CA SER A 12 -16.94 2.27 8.90
C SER A 12 -15.44 2.52 8.98
N GLU A 13 -14.97 3.03 10.10
CA GLU A 13 -13.57 3.38 10.35
C GLU A 13 -12.71 2.12 10.37
N ILE A 14 -13.20 1.06 11.02
CA ILE A 14 -12.52 -0.24 11.04
C ILE A 14 -12.40 -0.79 9.61
N VAL A 15 -13.46 -0.73 8.80
CA VAL A 15 -13.44 -1.19 7.41
C VAL A 15 -12.45 -0.37 6.58
N MET A 16 -12.43 0.95 6.72
CA MET A 16 -11.49 1.82 6.01
C MET A 16 -10.03 1.53 6.40
N ILE A 17 -9.77 1.38 7.71
CA ILE A 17 -8.43 1.05 8.23
C ILE A 17 -8.00 -0.33 7.73
N ALA A 18 -8.88 -1.33 7.79
CA ALA A 18 -8.59 -2.66 7.28
C ALA A 18 -8.26 -2.62 5.78
N PHE A 19 -9.04 -1.88 4.99
CA PHE A 19 -8.81 -1.74 3.55
C PHE A 19 -7.50 -1.01 3.22
N ALA A 20 -7.10 -0.04 4.05
CA ALA A 20 -5.83 0.68 3.87
C ALA A 20 -4.62 -0.13 4.33
N ILE A 21 -4.72 -0.83 5.47
CA ILE A 21 -3.59 -1.46 6.15
C ILE A 21 -3.37 -2.91 5.71
N LEU A 22 -4.43 -3.71 5.51
CA LEU A 22 -4.28 -5.13 5.15
C LEU A 22 -3.46 -5.35 3.88
N PRO A 23 -3.67 -4.61 2.78
CA PRO A 23 -2.83 -4.74 1.59
C PRO A 23 -1.36 -4.44 1.87
N LEU A 24 -1.08 -3.41 2.69
CA LEU A 24 0.29 -3.02 3.05
C LEU A 24 0.98 -4.04 3.95
N LEU A 25 0.25 -4.68 4.87
CA LEU A 25 0.83 -5.65 5.81
C LEU A 25 0.88 -7.08 5.25
N VAL A 26 -0.02 -7.43 4.33
CA VAL A 26 -0.14 -8.80 3.82
C VAL A 26 0.37 -8.90 2.39
N LEU A 27 -0.19 -8.11 1.46
CA LEU A 27 0.11 -8.26 0.03
C LEU A 27 1.53 -7.78 -0.30
N VAL A 28 1.97 -6.65 0.27
CA VAL A 28 3.30 -6.10 -0.01
C VAL A 28 4.41 -7.06 0.45
N PRO A 29 4.46 -7.55 1.71
CA PRO A 29 5.47 -8.50 2.12
C PRO A 29 5.38 -9.82 1.34
N PHE A 30 4.17 -10.32 1.07
CA PHE A 30 3.99 -11.54 0.28
C PHE A 30 4.59 -11.40 -1.12
N ALA A 31 4.27 -10.32 -1.84
CA ALA A 31 4.78 -10.06 -3.18
C ALA A 31 6.30 -9.87 -3.21
N ILE A 32 6.87 -9.22 -2.18
CA ILE A 32 8.33 -9.11 -2.02
C ILE A 32 8.95 -10.49 -1.84
N ILE A 33 8.41 -11.31 -0.93
CA ILE A 33 8.91 -12.67 -0.67
C ILE A 33 8.83 -13.53 -1.94
N ASP A 34 7.71 -13.48 -2.66
CA ASP A 34 7.52 -14.22 -3.91
C ASP A 34 8.54 -13.79 -4.98
N SER A 35 8.73 -12.49 -5.18
CA SER A 35 9.74 -11.94 -6.10
C SER A 35 11.15 -12.43 -5.75
N ILE A 36 11.53 -12.37 -4.47
CA ILE A 36 12.84 -12.85 -3.99
C ILE A 36 13.02 -14.35 -4.23
N ARG A 37 11.99 -15.16 -3.97
CA ARG A 37 12.04 -16.63 -4.08
C ARG A 37 11.91 -17.14 -5.51
N SER A 38 11.43 -16.32 -6.44
CA SER A 38 11.25 -16.74 -7.82
C SER A 38 12.58 -17.15 -8.48
N SER A 39 12.67 -18.40 -8.94
CA SER A 39 13.79 -18.91 -9.73
C SER A 39 13.77 -18.44 -11.18
N ARG A 40 12.65 -17.85 -11.62
CA ARG A 40 12.43 -17.38 -13.00
C ARG A 40 12.91 -15.93 -13.24
N LEU A 41 13.18 -15.19 -12.17
CA LEU A 41 13.60 -13.79 -12.26
C LEU A 41 15.12 -13.67 -12.10
N THR A 42 15.73 -12.88 -12.98
CA THR A 42 17.11 -12.41 -12.79
C THR A 42 17.20 -11.49 -11.58
N VAL A 43 18.41 -11.32 -11.03
CA VAL A 43 18.64 -10.43 -9.87
C VAL A 43 18.13 -9.01 -10.15
N VAL A 44 18.40 -8.48 -11.34
CA VAL A 44 17.97 -7.13 -11.74
C VAL A 44 16.44 -7.04 -11.78
N GLN A 45 15.76 -8.04 -12.33
CA GLN A 45 14.29 -8.07 -12.35
C GLN A 45 13.69 -8.14 -10.95
N LYS A 46 14.29 -8.91 -10.03
CA LYS A 46 13.83 -8.96 -8.63
C LYS A 46 13.90 -7.58 -7.97
N ILE A 47 15.03 -6.90 -8.14
CA ILE A 47 15.23 -5.54 -7.60
C ILE A 47 14.17 -4.59 -8.18
N ALA A 48 13.97 -4.61 -9.50
CA ALA A 48 12.97 -3.77 -10.16
C ALA A 48 11.55 -4.01 -9.61
N TRP A 49 11.16 -5.28 -9.43
CA TRP A 49 9.87 -5.63 -8.86
C TRP A 49 9.72 -5.19 -7.41
N ILE A 50 10.74 -5.37 -6.58
CA ILE A 50 10.70 -4.94 -5.17
C ILE A 50 10.50 -3.42 -5.09
N VAL A 51 11.26 -2.64 -5.87
CA VAL A 51 11.10 -1.18 -5.94
C VAL A 51 9.68 -0.81 -6.39
N PHE A 52 9.17 -1.46 -7.42
CA PHE A 52 7.80 -1.23 -7.90
C PHE A 52 6.74 -1.54 -6.84
N ILE A 53 6.84 -2.69 -6.16
CA ILE A 53 5.91 -3.13 -5.10
C ILE A 53 5.86 -2.12 -3.95
N ILE A 54 6.99 -1.52 -3.60
CA ILE A 54 7.07 -0.52 -2.52
C ILE A 54 6.46 0.82 -2.96
N ILE A 55 6.68 1.25 -4.19
CA ILE A 55 6.24 2.58 -4.66
C ILE A 55 4.77 2.58 -5.09
N ALA A 56 4.29 1.49 -5.70
CA ALA A 56 2.95 1.40 -6.30
C ALA A 56 1.79 1.84 -5.39
N PRO A 57 1.74 1.48 -4.08
CA PRO A 57 0.66 1.90 -3.18
C PRO A 57 0.51 3.43 -3.07
N TYR A 58 1.58 4.18 -3.30
CA TYR A 58 1.59 5.64 -3.17
C TYR A 58 1.31 6.37 -4.48
N LEU A 59 1.36 5.69 -5.64
CA LEU A 59 1.24 6.32 -6.95
C LEU A 59 -0.09 7.07 -7.11
N GLY A 60 -1.21 6.48 -6.68
CA GLY A 60 -2.52 7.15 -6.76
C GLY A 60 -2.56 8.46 -5.97
N ALA A 61 -2.00 8.47 -4.76
CA ALA A 61 -1.91 9.66 -3.93
C ALA A 61 -0.99 10.72 -4.57
N ILE A 62 0.17 10.32 -5.08
CA ILE A 62 1.10 11.21 -5.78
C ILE A 62 0.42 11.84 -7.00
N VAL A 63 -0.23 11.05 -7.85
CA VAL A 63 -0.95 11.53 -9.04
C VAL A 63 -2.05 12.53 -8.65
N TYR A 64 -2.83 12.22 -7.63
CA TYR A 64 -3.84 13.15 -7.12
C TYR A 64 -3.21 14.46 -6.64
N LEU A 65 -2.12 14.40 -5.89
CA LEU A 65 -1.44 15.58 -5.36
C LEU A 65 -0.72 16.39 -6.43
N LEU A 66 -0.26 15.80 -7.52
CA LEU A 66 0.43 16.57 -8.58
C LEU A 66 -0.55 17.13 -9.61
N TRP A 67 -1.60 16.39 -9.94
CA TRP A 67 -2.53 16.72 -11.01
C TRP A 67 -3.96 16.96 -10.48
N GLY A 68 -4.54 15.98 -9.80
CA GLY A 68 -5.94 16.03 -9.36
C GLY A 68 -6.28 17.24 -8.48
N ARG A 69 -5.38 17.65 -7.59
CA ARG A 69 -5.59 18.81 -6.70
C ARG A 69 -5.76 20.12 -7.46
N LYS A 70 -5.17 20.24 -8.65
CA LYS A 70 -5.22 21.47 -9.45
C LYS A 70 -6.59 21.69 -10.08
N GLN A 71 -7.36 20.61 -10.24
CA GLN A 71 -8.71 20.65 -10.80
C GLN A 71 -9.76 21.21 -9.82
N LYS A 72 -9.42 21.37 -8.53
CA LYS A 72 -10.31 21.98 -7.54
C LYS A 72 -10.41 23.52 -7.64
N MET A 73 -9.55 24.14 -8.45
CA MET A 73 -9.43 25.60 -8.56
C MET A 73 -10.13 26.18 -9.80
N VAL A 74 -11.00 25.40 -10.44
CA VAL A 74 -11.89 25.82 -11.54
C VAL A 74 -13.30 25.38 -11.18
#